data_AF-A0A674IWP9-F1
#
_entry.id   AF-A0A674IWP9-F1
#
_cell.length_a   1.000
_cell.length_b   1.000
_cell.length_c   1.000
_cell.angle_alpha   90.00
_cell.angle_beta   90.00
_cell.angle_gamma   90.00
#
_symmetry.space_group_name_H-M   'P 1'
#
loop_
_entity.id
_entity.type
_entity.pdbx_description
1 polymer ?
#
loop_
_entity_poly.entity_id
_entity_poly.type
_entity_poly.pdbx_seq_one_letter_code
_entity_poly.pdbx_strand_id
1 'polypeptide(L)'
;IIPFEKQQDFQLRICDLGETFYAGQSDMLEDWEVLYLPKPVKMEVLGIVDDVPCLVTGQQLVILVADNGSVYAYEEELLHRVGKTLQEFLREGLRLFGQKVYACAKDLKPEVSHQHSCLWEMLAAPGLFHHQP
;
A
#
# COMPACT_ATOMS: atom_id res chain seq x y z
N ILE A 1 4.07 -7.22 20.07
CA ILE A 1 3.55 -8.28 19.16
C ILE A 1 2.09 -8.52 19.54
N ILE A 2 1.20 -8.60 18.55
CA ILE A 2 -0.24 -8.75 18.68
C ILE A 2 -0.66 -10.01 17.92
N PRO A 3 -1.21 -11.03 18.60
CA PRO A 3 -1.79 -12.19 17.92
C PRO A 3 -3.15 -11.83 17.29
N PHE A 4 -3.47 -12.48 16.19
CA PHE A 4 -4.80 -12.37 15.57
C PHE A 4 -5.84 -13.19 16.35
N GLU A 5 -7.09 -12.72 16.41
CA GLU A 5 -8.15 -13.45 17.14
C GLU A 5 -8.36 -14.85 16.56
N LYS A 6 -8.38 -14.95 15.24
CA LYS A 6 -8.29 -16.22 14.54
C LYS A 6 -6.82 -16.64 14.52
N GLN A 7 -6.46 -17.48 15.50
CA GLN A 7 -5.13 -18.04 15.67
C GLN A 7 -4.50 -18.45 14.33
N GLN A 8 -3.30 -17.95 14.12
CA GLN A 8 -2.42 -18.15 12.97
C GLN A 8 -1.00 -18.33 13.51
N ASP A 9 -0.14 -19.00 12.75
CA ASP A 9 1.23 -19.30 13.18
C ASP A 9 2.15 -18.06 13.17
N PHE A 10 1.65 -16.93 12.67
CA PHE A 10 2.32 -15.65 12.59
C PHE A 10 1.49 -14.55 13.27
N GLN A 11 2.15 -13.45 13.63
CA GLN A 11 1.60 -12.39 14.47
C GLN A 11 1.99 -11.01 13.93
N LEU A 12 1.20 -9.99 14.27
CA LEU A 12 1.52 -8.60 13.96
C LEU A 12 2.58 -8.07 14.94
N ARG A 13 3.70 -7.55 14.42
CA ARG A 13 4.65 -6.77 15.22
C ARG A 13 4.46 -5.30 14.90
N ILE A 14 3.95 -4.53 15.87
CA ILE A 14 3.84 -3.07 15.76
C ILE A 14 5.22 -2.46 15.69
N CYS A 15 5.44 -1.61 14.69
CA CYS A 15 6.69 -0.88 14.47
C CYS A 15 6.44 0.26 13.47
N ASP A 16 7.38 1.20 13.39
CA ASP A 16 7.37 2.24 12.35
C ASP A 16 8.10 1.79 11.07
N LEU A 17 8.18 2.69 10.07
CA LEU A 17 8.90 2.45 8.82
C LEU A 17 10.41 2.15 9.04
N GLY A 18 11.02 2.78 10.05
CA GLY A 18 12.44 2.65 10.38
C GLY A 18 12.84 1.26 10.88
N GLU A 19 11.87 0.46 11.30
CA GLU A 19 12.07 -0.93 11.73
C GLU A 19 11.69 -1.98 10.66
N THR A 20 11.34 -1.53 9.45
CA THR A 20 11.07 -2.38 8.28
C THR A 20 12.31 -2.53 7.40
N PHE A 21 12.27 -3.41 6.40
CA PHE A 21 13.29 -3.45 5.34
C PHE A 21 13.39 -2.17 4.51
N TYR A 22 12.40 -1.29 4.61
CA TYR A 22 12.34 -0.01 3.92
C TYR A 22 12.84 1.15 4.78
N ALA A 23 13.54 0.86 5.89
CA ALA A 23 14.13 1.87 6.75
C ALA A 23 14.97 2.89 5.96
N GLY A 24 14.71 4.19 6.18
CA GLY A 24 15.39 5.28 5.48
C GLY A 24 14.88 5.58 4.07
N GLN A 25 13.93 4.80 3.54
CA GLN A 25 13.29 5.05 2.25
C GLN A 25 11.97 5.81 2.46
N SER A 26 12.06 7.10 2.79
CA SER A 26 10.89 7.96 3.05
C SER A 26 9.87 7.95 1.92
N ASP A 27 10.36 7.86 0.69
CA ASP A 27 9.57 7.95 -0.53
C ASP A 27 8.66 6.74 -0.71
N MET A 28 8.94 5.62 -0.02
CA MET A 28 8.09 4.43 -0.04
C MET A 28 6.69 4.71 0.50
N LEU A 29 6.58 5.58 1.52
CA LEU A 29 5.27 5.93 2.06
C LEU A 29 4.46 6.69 1.02
N GLU A 30 5.05 7.67 0.36
CA GLU A 30 4.41 8.42 -0.72
C GLU A 30 4.01 7.49 -1.87
N ASP A 31 4.89 6.57 -2.27
CA ASP A 31 4.61 5.56 -3.29
C ASP A 31 3.37 4.71 -2.94
N TRP A 32 3.26 4.22 -1.70
CA TRP A 32 2.09 3.45 -1.25
C TRP A 32 0.80 4.28 -1.28
N GLU A 33 0.88 5.56 -0.98
CA GLU A 33 -0.26 6.47 -0.98
C GLU A 33 -0.79 6.78 -2.39
N VAL A 34 0.10 6.87 -3.40
CA VAL A 34 -0.26 7.42 -4.72
C VAL A 34 -0.24 6.43 -5.87
N LEU A 35 0.48 5.31 -5.79
CA LEU A 35 0.75 4.45 -6.96
C LEU A 35 -0.08 3.18 -7.05
N TYR A 36 -0.79 2.79 -5.99
CA TYR A 36 -1.46 1.48 -5.95
C TYR A 36 -2.97 1.59 -6.09
N LEU A 37 -3.59 2.60 -5.49
CA LEU A 37 -5.04 2.76 -5.50
C LEU A 37 -5.49 3.74 -6.59
N PRO A 38 -6.73 3.63 -7.12
CA PRO A 38 -7.24 4.52 -8.17
C PRO A 38 -7.27 6.01 -7.80
N LYS A 39 -7.21 6.33 -6.51
CA LYS A 39 -7.10 7.68 -5.97
C LYS A 39 -6.05 7.65 -4.86
N PRO A 40 -5.30 8.75 -4.67
CA PRO A 40 -4.41 8.87 -3.53
C PRO A 40 -5.15 8.68 -2.20
N VAL A 41 -4.55 7.91 -1.29
CA VAL A 41 -5.10 7.63 0.05
C VAL A 41 -3.94 7.68 1.03
N LYS A 42 -4.07 8.48 2.09
CA LYS A 42 -3.01 8.56 3.10
C LYS A 42 -2.86 7.24 3.85
N MET A 43 -1.64 6.86 4.14
CA MET A 43 -1.34 5.59 4.81
C MET A 43 -0.30 5.79 5.92
N GLU A 44 -0.40 4.96 6.95
CA GLU A 44 0.61 4.88 8.00
C GLU A 44 1.03 3.42 8.18
N VAL A 45 2.32 3.22 8.50
CA VAL A 45 2.84 1.91 8.89
C VAL A 45 2.29 1.57 10.27
N LEU A 46 1.51 0.49 10.34
CA LEU A 46 1.07 -0.09 11.60
C LEU A 46 2.12 -1.05 12.17
N GLY A 47 2.84 -1.74 11.30
CA GLY A 47 3.84 -2.71 11.68
C GLY A 47 4.08 -3.73 10.58
N ILE A 48 4.47 -4.93 10.96
CA ILE A 48 4.83 -6.00 10.03
C ILE A 48 4.27 -7.36 10.43
N VAL A 49 4.22 -8.27 9.47
CA VAL A 49 4.05 -9.71 9.70
C VAL A 49 5.20 -10.46 9.02
N ASP A 50 5.95 -11.22 9.81
CA ASP A 50 7.06 -12.07 9.35
C ASP A 50 6.63 -13.55 9.35
N ASP A 51 7.50 -14.43 8.83
CA ASP A 51 7.37 -15.90 8.87
C ASP A 51 6.05 -16.45 8.29
N VAL A 52 5.50 -15.75 7.29
CA VAL A 52 4.31 -16.21 6.57
C VAL A 52 4.70 -17.41 5.69
N PRO A 53 4.14 -18.63 5.90
CA PRO A 53 4.64 -19.85 5.26
C PRO A 53 4.57 -19.90 3.73
N CYS A 54 3.72 -19.07 3.11
CA CYS A 54 3.58 -19.00 1.65
C CYS A 54 4.48 -17.95 0.98
N LEU A 55 5.26 -17.20 1.77
CA LEU A 55 6.21 -16.21 1.28
C LEU A 55 7.62 -16.79 1.21
N VAL A 56 8.49 -16.10 0.47
CA VAL A 56 9.91 -16.45 0.45
C VAL A 56 10.48 -16.31 1.88
N THR A 57 11.35 -17.24 2.27
CA THR A 57 11.98 -17.20 3.60
C THR A 57 12.69 -15.86 3.83
N GLY A 58 12.36 -15.19 4.94
CA GLY A 58 12.90 -13.89 5.28
C GLY A 58 12.17 -12.70 4.66
N GLN A 59 11.04 -12.92 3.97
CA GLN A 59 10.18 -11.84 3.48
C GLN A 59 9.32 -11.27 4.61
N GLN A 60 9.15 -9.95 4.57
CA GLN A 60 8.41 -9.16 5.54
C GLN A 60 7.22 -8.50 4.86
N LEU A 61 6.00 -8.72 5.37
CA LEU A 61 4.83 -7.96 4.94
C LEU A 61 4.72 -6.68 5.76
N VAL A 62 4.76 -5.52 5.11
CA VAL A 62 4.49 -4.24 5.77
C VAL A 62 2.98 -4.02 5.84
N ILE A 63 2.47 -3.79 7.04
CA ILE A 63 1.05 -3.55 7.28
C ILE A 63 0.80 -2.05 7.34
N LEU A 64 -0.08 -1.59 6.46
CA LEU A 64 -0.44 -0.20 6.28
C LEU A 64 -1.90 0.02 6.68
N VAL A 65 -2.18 1.10 7.39
CA VAL A 65 -3.53 1.55 7.70
C VAL A 65 -3.81 2.82 6.92
N ALA A 66 -4.85 2.78 6.08
CA ALA A 66 -5.31 3.94 5.35
C ALA A 66 -6.16 4.87 6.23
N ASP A 67 -6.20 6.16 5.90
CA ASP A 67 -7.05 7.16 6.57
C ASP A 67 -8.56 6.81 6.53
N ASN A 68 -8.99 6.05 5.53
CA ASN A 68 -10.34 5.53 5.38
C ASN A 68 -10.63 4.29 6.26
N GLY A 69 -9.64 3.85 7.05
CA GLY A 69 -9.72 2.71 7.98
C GLY A 69 -9.40 1.34 7.36
N SER A 70 -9.23 1.24 6.04
CA SER A 70 -8.82 -0.01 5.39
C SER A 70 -7.40 -0.38 5.75
N VAL A 71 -7.12 -1.69 5.78
CA VAL A 71 -5.80 -2.22 6.10
C VAL A 71 -5.24 -2.97 4.90
N TYR A 72 -3.97 -2.73 4.61
CA TYR A 72 -3.25 -3.30 3.48
C TYR A 72 -1.97 -3.99 3.95
N ALA A 73 -1.58 -5.05 3.26
CA ALA A 73 -0.27 -5.68 3.38
C ALA A 73 0.49 -5.45 2.08
N TYR A 74 1.71 -4.92 2.20
CA TYR A 74 2.60 -4.72 1.07
C TYR A 74 3.55 -5.91 0.91
N GLU A 75 3.59 -6.47 -0.31
CA GLU A 75 4.42 -7.61 -0.73
C GLU A 75 5.06 -7.25 -2.08
N GLU A 76 6.37 -6.96 -2.13
CA GLU A 76 7.15 -6.82 -3.39
C GLU A 76 6.38 -6.20 -4.58
N GLU A 77 6.01 -4.92 -4.48
CA GLU A 77 5.23 -4.16 -5.49
C GLU A 77 3.75 -4.53 -5.66
N LEU A 78 3.21 -5.31 -4.72
CA LEU A 78 1.79 -5.60 -4.62
C LEU A 78 1.22 -5.09 -3.30
N LEU A 79 0.04 -4.47 -3.38
CA LEU A 79 -0.70 -4.01 -2.21
C LEU A 79 -1.97 -4.88 -2.05
N HIS A 80 -2.01 -5.65 -0.97
CA HIS A 80 -3.06 -6.63 -0.69
C HIS A 80 -4.01 -6.04 0.34
N ARG A 81 -5.30 -5.91 0.03
CA ARG A 81 -6.26 -5.46 1.04
C ARG A 81 -6.59 -6.61 2.00
N VAL A 82 -6.15 -6.49 3.24
CA VAL A 82 -6.32 -7.51 4.29
C VAL A 82 -7.40 -7.18 5.32
N GLY A 83 -8.02 -6.00 5.22
CA GLY A 83 -9.20 -5.63 6.00
C GLY A 83 -9.85 -4.36 5.48
N LYS A 84 -11.16 -4.24 5.65
CA LYS A 84 -11.91 -2.99 5.44
C LYS A 84 -11.85 -2.09 6.66
N THR A 85 -11.53 -2.66 7.83
CA THR A 85 -11.32 -1.96 9.09
C THR A 85 -10.16 -2.60 9.84
N LEU A 86 -9.54 -1.85 10.75
CA LEU A 86 -8.52 -2.40 11.67
C LEU A 86 -9.07 -3.58 12.50
N GLN A 87 -10.32 -3.51 12.94
CA GLN A 87 -10.96 -4.60 13.68
C GLN A 87 -11.10 -5.87 12.84
N GLU A 88 -11.47 -5.75 11.56
CA GLU A 88 -11.54 -6.91 10.66
C GLU A 88 -10.15 -7.53 10.48
N PHE A 89 -9.11 -6.70 10.30
CA PHE A 89 -7.74 -7.19 10.19
C PHE A 89 -7.26 -7.90 11.47
N LEU A 90 -7.48 -7.33 12.65
CA LEU A 90 -7.08 -7.97 13.93
C LEU A 90 -7.82 -9.29 14.17
N ARG A 91 -9.06 -9.42 13.68
CA ARG A 91 -9.83 -10.66 13.74
C ARG A 91 -9.36 -11.70 12.73
N GLU A 92 -9.23 -11.32 11.46
CA GLU A 92 -8.99 -12.25 10.34
C GLU A 92 -7.51 -12.52 10.07
N GLY A 93 -6.61 -11.62 10.45
CA GLY A 93 -5.18 -11.64 10.07
C GLY A 93 -4.99 -11.65 8.56
N LEU A 94 -4.16 -12.57 8.06
CA LEU A 94 -3.84 -12.67 6.63
C LEU A 94 -4.77 -13.59 5.84
N ARG A 95 -5.91 -14.00 6.39
CA ARG A 95 -6.89 -14.84 5.65
C ARG A 95 -7.47 -14.15 4.40
N LEU A 96 -7.45 -12.82 4.37
CA LEU A 96 -7.88 -12.01 3.22
C LEU A 96 -6.74 -11.66 2.26
N PHE A 97 -5.51 -12.11 2.57
CA PHE A 97 -4.36 -11.88 1.73
C PHE A 97 -4.55 -12.48 0.33
N GLY A 98 -4.18 -11.73 -0.70
CA GLY A 98 -4.29 -12.17 -2.10
C GLY A 98 -5.70 -12.13 -2.68
N GLN A 99 -6.76 -11.91 -1.88
CA GLN A 99 -8.13 -11.85 -2.42
C GLN A 99 -8.43 -10.57 -3.19
N LYS A 100 -7.81 -9.46 -2.78
CA LYS A 100 -7.87 -8.19 -3.51
C LYS A 100 -6.49 -7.55 -3.52
N VAL A 101 -5.90 -7.50 -4.71
CA VAL A 101 -4.51 -7.07 -4.94
C VAL A 101 -4.51 -5.89 -5.90
N TYR A 102 -3.63 -4.94 -5.63
CA TYR A 102 -3.37 -3.78 -6.46
C TYR A 102 -1.88 -3.81 -6.86
N ALA A 103 -1.61 -3.76 -8.15
CA ALA A 103 -0.24 -3.67 -8.67
C ALA A 103 0.21 -2.21 -8.70
N CYS A 104 1.52 -2.00 -8.59
CA CYS A 104 2.12 -0.69 -8.74
C CYS A 104 1.80 -0.09 -10.12
N ALA A 105 1.32 1.16 -10.16
CA ALA A 105 1.04 1.86 -11.41
C ALA A 105 2.32 2.25 -12.18
N LYS A 106 3.51 2.18 -11.57
CA LYS A 106 4.80 2.43 -12.26
C LYS A 106 5.02 1.46 -13.43
N ASP A 107 4.51 0.23 -13.32
CA ASP A 107 4.71 -0.83 -14.31
C ASP A 107 3.58 -0.96 -15.33
N LEU A 108 2.50 -0.17 -15.14
CA LEU A 108 1.46 -0.05 -16.14
C LEU A 108 2.01 0.76 -17.32
N LYS A 109 2.49 0.04 -18.35
CA LYS A 109 2.66 0.63 -19.68
C LYS A 109 1.32 1.26 -20.06
N PRO A 110 1.28 2.51 -20.57
CA PRO A 110 0.04 3.07 -21.07
C PRO A 110 -0.43 2.15 -22.19
N GLU A 111 -1.47 1.36 -21.93
CA GLU A 111 -2.21 0.72 -23.02
C GLU A 111 -2.79 1.87 -23.83
N VAL A 112 -2.19 2.13 -24.99
CA VAL A 112 -2.70 3.07 -25.99
C VAL A 112 -3.98 2.47 -26.60
N SER A 113 -5.03 2.35 -25.80
CA SER A 113 -6.39 2.29 -26.31
C SER A 113 -6.76 3.73 -26.67
N HIS A 114 -7.09 3.92 -27.93
CA HIS A 114 -7.29 5.23 -28.55
C HIS A 114 -8.54 5.94 -27.98
N GLN A 115 -8.49 6.43 -26.74
CA GLN A 115 -9.55 7.33 -26.22
C GLN A 115 -9.27 8.06 -24.90
N HIS A 116 -8.03 8.42 -24.53
CA HIS A 116 -7.83 9.30 -23.35
C HIS A 116 -6.79 10.41 -23.57
N SER A 117 -6.94 11.15 -24.67
CA SER A 117 -6.21 12.40 -24.92
C SER A 117 -6.47 13.50 -23.87
N CYS A 118 -7.47 13.37 -23.00
CA CYS A 118 -7.91 14.49 -22.14
C CYS A 118 -7.41 14.47 -20.69
N LEU A 119 -6.78 13.39 -20.20
CA LEU A 119 -6.40 13.31 -18.76
C LEU A 119 -5.01 13.88 -18.46
N TRP A 120 -4.08 13.82 -19.41
CA TRP A 120 -2.72 14.33 -19.20
C TRP A 120 -2.66 15.87 -19.23
N GLU A 121 -3.53 16.53 -20.02
CA GLU A 121 -3.62 18.00 -20.07
C GLU A 121 -4.13 18.61 -18.76
N MET A 122 -4.91 17.86 -17.96
CA MET A 122 -5.43 18.35 -16.68
C MET A 122 -4.42 18.23 -15.53
N LEU A 123 -3.45 17.32 -15.62
CA LEU A 123 -2.43 17.09 -14.58
C LEU A 123 -1.13 17.87 -14.86
N ALA A 124 -0.90 18.34 -16.10
CA ALA A 124 0.30 19.06 -16.50
C ALA A 124 0.23 20.59 -16.32
N ALA A 125 -0.75 21.13 -15.59
CA ALA A 125 -0.89 22.57 -15.39
C ALA A 125 -0.44 23.02 -13.99
N PRO A 126 0.83 23.41 -13.80
CA PRO A 126 1.22 24.30 -12.70
C PRO A 126 0.99 25.76 -13.13
N GLY A 127 0.26 26.51 -12.31
CA GLY A 127 -0.14 27.89 -12.59
C GLY A 127 0.97 28.93 -12.55
N LEU A 128 0.63 30.10 -13.11
CA LEU A 128 1.11 31.45 -12.77
C LEU A 128 2.61 31.76 -12.92
N PHE A 129 3.00 32.35 -14.06
CA PHE A 129 4.03 33.41 -14.08
C PHE A 129 3.62 34.56 -15.03
N HIS A 130 3.20 35.64 -14.38
CA HIS A 130 3.36 37.07 -14.66
C HIS A 130 3.46 37.65 -16.09
N HIS A 131 2.57 38.64 -16.29
CA HIS A 131 2.72 39.94 -16.97
C HIS A 131 3.22 40.04 -18.41
N GLN A 132 2.30 40.56 -19.24
CA GLN A 132 2.46 41.46 -20.40
C GLN A 132 3.71 42.37 -20.36
N PRO A 133 4.27 42.78 -21.53
CA PRO A 133 3.54 43.37 -22.67
C PRO A 133 3.55 42.57 -23.97
#